data_AF-A0A936BKZ2-F1
#
_entry.id   AF-A0A936BKZ2-F1
#
_cell.length_a   1.000
_cell.length_b   1.000
_cell.length_c   1.000
_cell.angle_alpha   90.00
_cell.angle_beta   90.00
_cell.angle_gamma   90.00
#
_symmetry.space_group_name_H-M   'P 1'
#
loop_
_entity.id
_entity.type
_entity.pdbx_description
1 polymer ?
#
loop_
_entity_poly.entity_id
_entity_poly.type
_entity_poly.pdbx_seq_one_letter_code
_entity_poly.pdbx_strand_id
1 'polypeptide(L)'
;MRVAALFLLLFPLLATPALAGGQAPPSVAAPKPETPTKPESPAETTEWMNIVDAEERAREFRKAGRAMTAIECRANLNLDVDAGDSAEFRFRSVVNDSGINWTWREFPAPELKAKDRELANEGFARVTTCEFERHPSGQKRICALWHK
;
A
#
# COMPACT_ATOMS: atom_id res chain seq x y z
N MET A 1 59.73 11.93 -10.12
CA MET A 1 60.80 11.27 -10.91
C MET A 1 61.04 9.87 -10.35
N ARG A 2 61.36 8.89 -11.21
CA ARG A 2 61.62 7.44 -11.00
C ARG A 2 60.33 6.60 -11.00
N VAL A 3 59.94 5.82 -12.01
CA VAL A 3 60.58 4.88 -12.97
C VAL A 3 61.23 3.65 -12.32
N ALA A 4 60.84 2.49 -12.87
CA ALA A 4 61.41 1.13 -12.76
C ALA A 4 60.99 0.31 -11.53
N ALA A 5 60.78 -1.00 -11.58
CA ALA A 5 61.10 -1.99 -12.62
C ALA A 5 60.10 -3.15 -12.59
N LEU A 6 59.70 -3.59 -13.78
CA LEU A 6 58.95 -4.81 -14.05
C LEU A 6 59.97 -5.96 -14.11
N PHE A 7 59.90 -6.94 -13.21
CA PHE A 7 60.72 -8.16 -13.29
C PHE A 7 59.86 -9.32 -13.81
N LEU A 8 60.13 -9.70 -15.05
CA LEU A 8 59.70 -10.96 -15.67
C LEU A 8 60.60 -12.09 -15.15
N LEU A 9 60.00 -13.15 -14.62
CA LEU A 9 60.64 -14.45 -14.51
C LEU A 9 59.72 -15.52 -15.11
N LEU A 10 60.12 -15.97 -16.30
CA LEU A 10 59.68 -17.21 -16.92
C LEU A 10 60.23 -18.40 -16.14
N PHE A 11 59.39 -19.39 -15.86
CA PHE A 11 59.81 -20.78 -15.69
C PHE A 11 58.88 -21.69 -16.50
N PRO A 12 59.42 -22.55 -17.38
CA PRO A 12 58.65 -23.56 -18.10
C PRO A 12 58.66 -24.87 -17.30
N LEU A 13 57.52 -25.57 -17.23
CA LEU A 13 57.49 -26.98 -16.86
C LEU A 13 56.43 -27.70 -17.69
N LEU A 14 56.92 -28.75 -18.36
CA LEU A 14 56.23 -29.59 -19.31
C LEU A 14 55.24 -30.57 -18.64
N ALA A 15 54.18 -30.83 -19.40
CA ALA A 15 53.53 -32.12 -19.66
C ALA A 15 52.82 -32.90 -18.54
N THR A 16 51.52 -33.14 -18.76
CA THR A 16 50.99 -34.51 -18.94
C THR A 16 49.60 -34.47 -19.60
N PRO A 17 49.31 -35.33 -20.60
CA PRO A 17 47.97 -35.49 -21.13
C PRO A 17 47.23 -36.54 -20.30
N ALA A 18 46.23 -36.12 -19.52
CA ALA A 18 45.27 -37.06 -18.94
C ALA A 18 44.19 -37.34 -19.98
N LEU A 19 44.31 -38.48 -20.65
CA LEU A 19 43.22 -39.12 -21.38
C LEU A 19 42.20 -39.61 -20.34
N ALA A 20 41.17 -38.83 -20.06
CA ALA A 20 40.00 -39.28 -19.30
C ALA A 20 38.82 -39.34 -20.27
N GLY A 21 38.36 -40.57 -20.49
CA GLY A 21 37.28 -40.90 -21.41
C GLY A 21 36.03 -40.05 -21.18
N GLY A 22 35.45 -39.62 -22.30
CA GLY A 22 34.13 -39.05 -22.33
C GLY A 22 33.10 -40.07 -21.84
N GLN A 23 32.36 -39.67 -20.82
CA GLN A 23 30.99 -40.09 -20.64
C GLN A 23 30.19 -38.81 -20.48
N ALA A 24 29.41 -38.47 -21.51
CA ALA A 24 28.54 -37.31 -21.44
C ALA A 24 27.60 -37.50 -20.24
N PRO A 25 27.51 -36.52 -19.32
CA PRO A 25 26.55 -36.62 -18.23
C PRO A 25 25.14 -36.70 -18.83
N PRO A 26 24.22 -37.47 -18.24
CA PRO A 26 22.83 -37.45 -18.65
C PRO A 26 22.32 -36.01 -18.57
N SER A 27 21.71 -35.53 -19.66
CA SER A 27 21.10 -34.21 -19.72
C SER A 27 19.98 -34.15 -18.68
N VAL A 28 20.31 -33.59 -17.51
CA VAL A 28 19.31 -33.24 -16.50
C VAL A 28 18.49 -32.12 -17.14
N ALA A 29 17.23 -32.41 -17.44
CA ALA A 29 16.28 -31.40 -17.88
C ALA A 29 16.34 -30.24 -16.89
N ALA A 30 16.67 -29.04 -17.39
CA ALA A 30 16.77 -27.86 -16.56
C ALA A 30 15.44 -27.69 -15.79
N PRO A 31 15.47 -27.48 -14.46
CA PRO A 31 14.27 -27.23 -13.69
C PRO A 31 13.52 -26.05 -14.34
N LYS A 32 12.24 -26.28 -14.60
CA LYS A 32 11.33 -25.31 -15.21
C LYS A 32 11.41 -24.01 -14.38
N PRO A 33 11.55 -22.83 -15.00
CA PRO A 33 11.56 -21.57 -14.26
C PRO A 33 10.30 -21.49 -13.41
N GLU A 34 10.46 -21.51 -12.09
CA GLU A 34 9.37 -21.20 -11.18
C GLU A 34 9.01 -19.74 -11.44
N THR A 35 7.80 -19.50 -11.93
CA THR A 35 7.25 -18.16 -12.09
C THR A 35 7.39 -17.46 -10.75
N PRO A 36 8.04 -16.28 -10.66
CA PRO A 36 8.17 -15.56 -9.40
C PRO A 36 6.78 -15.37 -8.81
N THR A 37 6.51 -16.02 -7.66
CA THR A 37 5.29 -15.81 -6.92
C THR A 37 5.32 -14.36 -6.47
N LYS A 38 4.57 -13.51 -7.19
CA LYS A 38 4.42 -12.09 -6.88
C LYS A 38 4.07 -12.01 -5.38
N PRO A 39 4.80 -11.21 -4.57
CA PRO A 39 4.46 -11.02 -3.18
C PRO A 39 2.98 -10.69 -3.09
N GLU A 40 2.24 -11.53 -2.37
CA GLU A 40 0.82 -11.34 -2.15
C GLU A 40 0.65 -9.96 -1.55
N SER A 41 0.12 -9.03 -2.35
CA SER A 41 -0.09 -7.67 -1.92
C SER A 41 -1.07 -7.75 -0.76
N PRO A 42 -0.76 -7.25 0.45
CA PRO A 42 -1.75 -7.23 1.53
C PRO A 42 -2.78 -6.17 1.15
N ALA A 43 -3.75 -6.52 0.31
CA ALA A 43 -4.28 -5.60 -0.70
C ALA A 43 -5.43 -4.70 -0.20
N GLU A 44 -6.15 -5.09 0.84
CA GLU A 44 -7.42 -4.41 1.17
C GLU A 44 -7.64 -4.41 2.68
N THR A 45 -8.07 -3.26 3.21
CA THR A 45 -8.83 -3.30 4.47
C THR A 45 -10.21 -3.82 4.08
N THR A 46 -10.53 -5.04 4.49
CA THR A 46 -11.81 -5.70 4.12
C THR A 46 -12.98 -5.19 4.96
N GLU A 47 -12.67 -4.60 6.12
CA GLU A 47 -13.64 -4.15 7.11
C GLU A 47 -13.88 -2.64 7.00
N TRP A 48 -15.09 -2.23 7.38
CA TRP A 48 -15.41 -0.83 7.57
C TRP A 48 -14.85 -0.39 8.91
N MET A 49 -14.10 0.71 8.90
CA MET A 49 -13.42 1.23 10.08
C MET A 49 -13.95 2.62 10.39
N ASN A 50 -13.98 2.99 11.67
CA ASN A 50 -14.22 4.37 12.06
C ASN A 50 -13.04 5.27 11.60
N ILE A 51 -13.19 6.60 11.73
CA ILE A 51 -12.16 7.51 11.23
C ILE A 51 -10.85 7.37 11.99
N VAL A 52 -10.87 7.28 13.32
CA VAL A 52 -9.67 7.14 14.16
C VAL A 52 -8.87 5.89 13.76
N ASP A 53 -9.52 4.73 13.70
CA ASP A 53 -8.93 3.46 13.29
C ASP A 53 -8.35 3.55 11.89
N ALA A 54 -9.08 4.21 10.99
CA ALA A 54 -8.63 4.38 9.63
C ALA A 54 -7.48 5.39 9.51
N GLU A 55 -7.42 6.42 10.37
CA GLU A 55 -6.27 7.32 10.48
C GLU A 55 -5.04 6.58 10.98
N GLU A 56 -5.21 5.77 12.03
CA GLU A 56 -4.17 4.90 12.59
C GLU A 56 -3.63 3.95 11.53
N ARG A 57 -4.53 3.23 10.86
CA ARG A 57 -4.17 2.33 9.77
C ARG A 57 -3.48 3.07 8.61
N ALA A 58 -3.96 4.26 8.25
CA ALA A 58 -3.32 5.08 7.23
C ALA A 58 -1.93 5.57 7.65
N ARG A 59 -1.69 5.82 8.94
CA ARG A 59 -0.36 6.13 9.49
C ARG A 59 0.56 4.91 9.42
N GLU A 60 0.07 3.72 9.75
CA GLU A 60 0.83 2.46 9.63
C GLU A 60 1.26 2.19 8.19
N PHE A 61 0.33 2.34 7.23
CA PHE A 61 0.63 2.16 5.82
C PHE A 61 1.68 3.15 5.32
N ARG A 62 1.58 4.43 5.73
CA ARG A 62 2.62 5.42 5.41
C ARG A 62 4.00 5.02 5.93
N LYS A 63 4.08 4.56 7.19
CA LYS A 63 5.33 4.03 7.77
C LYS A 63 5.88 2.84 6.98
N ALA A 64 5.00 2.02 6.41
CA ALA A 64 5.34 0.87 5.57
C ALA A 64 5.60 1.24 4.09
N GLY A 65 5.68 2.53 3.71
CA GLY A 65 5.91 2.95 2.32
C GLY A 65 4.70 2.71 1.40
N ARG A 66 3.49 2.64 1.97
CA ARG A 66 2.24 2.38 1.26
C ARG A 66 1.34 3.60 1.25
N ALA A 67 0.54 3.74 0.20
CA ALA A 67 -0.41 4.82 0.04
C ALA A 67 -1.83 4.29 -0.08
N MET A 68 -2.80 5.06 0.44
CA MET A 68 -4.22 4.79 0.23
C MET A 68 -4.60 5.18 -1.19
N THR A 69 -5.35 4.33 -1.91
CA THR A 69 -5.66 4.55 -3.33
C THR A 69 -7.14 4.57 -3.66
N ALA A 70 -7.98 4.04 -2.78
CA ALA A 70 -9.44 4.12 -2.88
C ALA A 70 -10.02 4.37 -1.50
N ILE A 71 -11.07 5.19 -1.42
CA ILE A 71 -11.82 5.50 -0.20
C ILE A 71 -13.30 5.28 -0.52
N GLU A 72 -13.98 4.44 0.25
CA GLU A 72 -15.42 4.24 0.21
C GLU A 72 -16.02 4.69 1.53
N CYS A 73 -17.17 5.35 1.48
CA CYS A 73 -17.87 5.85 2.65
C CYS A 73 -19.29 5.31 2.64
N ARG A 74 -19.79 4.91 3.81
CA ARG A 74 -21.18 4.51 4.00
C ARG A 74 -21.77 5.25 5.17
N ALA A 75 -23.07 5.49 5.12
CA ALA A 75 -23.79 5.87 6.33
C ALA A 75 -23.81 4.64 7.26
N ASN A 76 -23.22 4.75 8.44
CA ASN A 76 -23.48 3.81 9.52
C ASN A 76 -24.35 4.51 10.57
N LEU A 77 -25.56 3.99 10.73
CA LEU A 77 -26.61 4.52 11.60
C LEU A 77 -26.65 3.82 12.97
N ASN A 78 -25.76 2.87 13.23
CA ASN A 78 -25.76 2.05 14.45
C ASN A 78 -24.40 2.11 15.18
N LEU A 79 -23.71 3.25 15.09
CA LEU A 79 -22.42 3.42 15.74
C LEU A 79 -22.56 3.77 17.21
N ASP A 80 -21.60 3.30 18.00
CA ASP A 80 -21.37 3.80 19.35
C ASP A 80 -20.41 5.00 19.24
N VAL A 81 -20.87 6.20 19.59
CA VAL A 81 -20.07 7.43 19.52
C VAL A 81 -19.16 7.58 20.75
N ASP A 82 -19.44 6.84 21.83
CA ASP A 82 -18.67 6.91 23.08
C ASP A 82 -17.30 6.23 22.96
N ALA A 83 -17.05 5.49 21.86
CA ALA A 83 -15.75 4.90 21.53
C ALA A 83 -14.74 5.90 20.91
N GLY A 84 -15.14 7.15 20.68
CA GLY A 84 -14.29 8.22 20.14
C GLY A 84 -14.43 8.39 18.63
N ASP A 85 -15.24 9.38 18.23
CA ASP A 85 -15.35 10.04 16.92
C ASP A 85 -15.36 9.13 15.67
N SER A 86 -16.53 8.76 15.13
CA SER A 86 -16.60 7.57 14.25
C SER A 86 -17.25 7.70 12.85
N ALA A 87 -16.63 8.36 11.86
CA ALA A 87 -17.09 8.15 10.46
C ALA A 87 -16.64 6.79 9.90
N GLU A 88 -17.53 5.99 9.32
CA GLU A 88 -17.13 4.70 8.72
C GLU A 88 -16.65 4.82 7.27
N PHE A 89 -15.42 4.42 7.04
CA PHE A 89 -14.89 4.25 5.69
C PHE A 89 -14.01 3.01 5.56
N ARG A 90 -13.89 2.59 4.30
CA ARG A 90 -13.05 1.49 3.87
C ARG A 90 -12.07 1.99 2.83
N PHE A 91 -10.85 1.44 2.82
CA PHE A 91 -9.87 1.86 1.86
C PHE A 91 -8.94 0.74 1.36
N ARG A 92 -8.38 0.98 0.17
CA ARG A 92 -7.36 0.11 -0.42
C ARG A 92 -5.99 0.76 -0.32
N SER A 93 -4.95 -0.05 -0.18
CA SER A 93 -3.58 0.45 -0.13
C SER A 93 -2.64 -0.32 -1.04
N VAL A 94 -1.68 0.37 -1.64
CA VAL A 94 -0.64 -0.22 -2.50
C VAL A 94 0.72 0.31 -2.09
N VAL A 95 1.79 -0.36 -2.50
CA VAL A 95 3.15 0.20 -2.40
C VAL A 95 3.18 1.51 -3.19
N ASN A 96 3.77 2.57 -2.63
CA ASN A 96 3.69 3.93 -3.16
C ASN A 96 4.58 4.17 -4.40
N ASP A 97 4.54 3.26 -5.38
CA ASP A 97 5.32 3.37 -6.62
C ASP A 97 4.62 4.28 -7.64
N SER A 98 3.30 4.47 -7.50
CA SER A 98 2.47 5.25 -8.42
C SER A 98 2.28 6.71 -8.00
N GLY A 99 2.77 7.12 -6.82
CA GLY A 99 2.58 8.47 -6.28
C GLY A 99 1.12 8.87 -5.99
N ILE A 100 0.19 7.91 -6.08
CA ILE A 100 -1.24 8.12 -5.82
C ILE A 100 -1.47 7.99 -4.33
N ASN A 101 -2.01 9.03 -3.71
CA ASN A 101 -2.48 8.95 -2.33
C ASN A 101 -3.80 9.70 -2.15
N TRP A 102 -4.49 9.39 -1.05
CA TRP A 102 -5.55 10.23 -0.51
C TRP A 102 -5.04 10.95 0.74
N THR A 103 -5.28 12.26 0.80
CA THR A 103 -5.16 13.08 2.02
C THR A 103 -6.54 13.42 2.53
N TRP A 104 -6.69 13.73 3.82
CA TRP A 104 -7.98 14.15 4.37
C TRP A 104 -7.85 15.34 5.32
N ARG A 105 -8.98 16.01 5.55
CA ARG A 105 -9.14 17.08 6.54
C ARG A 105 -10.57 17.11 7.06
N GLU A 106 -10.75 17.60 8.27
CA GLU A 106 -12.08 18.04 8.73
C GLU A 106 -12.61 19.12 7.79
N PHE A 107 -13.88 19.00 7.42
CA PHE A 107 -14.49 19.91 6.47
C PHE A 107 -15.97 20.14 6.80
N PRO A 108 -16.39 21.39 7.05
CA PRO A 108 -17.80 21.69 7.15
C PRO A 108 -18.44 21.50 5.78
N ALA A 109 -19.34 20.51 5.63
CA ALA A 109 -20.03 20.24 4.36
C ALA A 109 -21.47 20.78 4.38
N PRO A 110 -21.70 22.06 3.99
CA PRO A 110 -23.03 22.63 3.88
C PRO A 110 -23.93 21.93 2.83
N GLU A 111 -23.35 21.26 1.84
CA GLU A 111 -24.05 20.47 0.82
C GLU A 111 -24.82 19.28 1.42
N LEU A 112 -24.47 18.84 2.63
CA LEU A 112 -25.15 17.74 3.31
C LEU A 112 -26.40 18.18 4.09
N LYS A 113 -26.74 19.48 4.09
CA LYS A 113 -27.90 20.01 4.84
C LYS A 113 -29.23 19.31 4.54
N ALA A 114 -29.44 18.88 3.28
CA ALA A 114 -30.65 18.16 2.90
C ALA A 114 -30.72 16.79 3.60
N LYS A 115 -29.60 16.07 3.63
CA LYS A 115 -29.47 14.77 4.28
C LYS A 115 -29.52 14.89 5.80
N ASP A 116 -28.90 15.93 6.36
CA ASP A 116 -28.98 16.26 7.79
C ASP A 116 -30.44 16.40 8.23
N ARG A 117 -31.28 17.10 7.45
CA ARG A 117 -32.70 17.26 7.75
C ARG A 117 -33.48 15.94 7.63
N GLU A 118 -33.20 15.15 6.61
CA GLU A 118 -33.83 13.83 6.41
C GLU A 118 -33.60 12.94 7.63
N LEU A 119 -32.33 12.76 8.01
CA LEU A 119 -31.93 11.88 9.10
C LEU A 119 -32.31 12.44 10.49
N ALA A 120 -32.37 13.77 10.66
CA ALA A 120 -32.84 14.38 11.91
C ALA A 120 -34.29 14.01 12.25
N ASN A 121 -35.16 13.82 11.24
CA ASN A 121 -36.53 13.36 11.48
C ASN A 121 -36.59 11.91 12.02
N GLU A 122 -35.53 11.13 11.81
CA GLU A 122 -35.39 9.76 12.28
C GLU A 122 -34.65 9.67 13.63
N GLY A 123 -34.31 10.82 14.21
CA GLY A 123 -33.60 10.97 15.49
C GLY A 123 -32.09 11.10 15.37
N PHE A 124 -31.54 11.17 14.16
CA PHE A 124 -30.09 11.20 13.98
C PHE A 124 -29.50 12.61 13.98
N ALA A 125 -28.34 12.77 14.62
CA ALA A 125 -27.52 13.97 14.58
C ALA A 125 -26.20 13.71 13.84
N ARG A 126 -25.75 14.68 13.04
CA ARG A 126 -24.44 14.60 12.39
C ARG A 126 -23.34 14.78 13.43
N VAL A 127 -22.40 13.85 13.49
CA VAL A 127 -21.29 13.84 14.45
C VAL A 127 -20.06 14.51 13.86
N THR A 128 -19.63 14.08 12.66
CA THR A 128 -18.42 14.61 12.01
C THR A 128 -18.53 14.61 10.49
N THR A 129 -17.62 15.32 9.82
CA THR A 129 -17.49 15.35 8.37
C THR A 129 -16.04 15.58 7.95
N CYS A 130 -15.60 14.81 6.96
CA CYS A 130 -14.25 14.88 6.41
C CYS A 130 -14.27 14.97 4.89
N GLU A 131 -13.36 15.76 4.36
CA GLU A 131 -13.05 15.82 2.93
C GLU A 131 -11.77 15.04 2.67
N PHE A 132 -11.82 14.13 1.70
CA PHE A 132 -10.67 13.41 1.15
C PHE A 132 -10.31 14.00 -0.20
N GLU A 133 -9.03 14.21 -0.46
CA GLU A 133 -8.49 14.68 -1.73
C GLU A 133 -7.46 13.70 -2.28
N ARG A 134 -7.62 13.28 -3.54
CA ARG A 134 -6.75 12.32 -4.22
C ARG A 134 -5.67 13.02 -5.02
N HIS A 135 -4.42 12.80 -4.66
CA HIS A 135 -3.26 13.29 -5.40
C HIS A 135 -2.82 12.29 -6.48
N PRO A 136 -2.38 12.76 -7.67
CA PRO A 136 -2.33 14.15 -8.11
C PRO A 136 -3.64 14.66 -8.74
N SER A 137 -4.68 13.82 -8.83
CA SER A 137 -5.91 14.15 -9.58
C SER A 137 -6.74 15.32 -9.03
N GLY A 138 -6.53 15.71 -7.77
CA GLY A 138 -7.38 16.68 -7.05
C GLY A 138 -8.83 16.20 -6.84
N GLN A 139 -9.12 14.92 -7.09
CA GLN A 139 -10.48 14.39 -6.93
C GLN A 139 -10.88 14.44 -5.45
N LYS A 140 -12.04 15.04 -5.17
CA LYS A 140 -12.57 15.20 -3.82
C LYS A 140 -13.68 14.21 -3.51
N ARG A 141 -13.75 13.76 -2.25
CA ARG A 141 -14.86 12.97 -1.69
C ARG A 141 -15.17 13.50 -0.29
N ILE A 142 -16.46 13.61 0.04
CA ILE A 142 -16.89 14.05 1.36
C ILE A 142 -17.60 12.90 2.04
N CYS A 143 -17.25 12.65 3.30
CA CYS A 143 -17.82 11.60 4.11
C CYS A 143 -18.29 12.19 5.43
N ALA A 144 -19.48 11.81 5.86
CA ALA A 144 -20.10 12.31 7.09
C ALA A 144 -20.67 11.15 7.90
N LEU A 145 -20.71 11.38 9.21
CA LEU A 145 -21.28 10.46 10.18
C LEU A 145 -22.55 11.02 10.77
N TRP A 146 -23.57 10.18 10.94
CA TRP A 146 -24.75 10.46 11.75
C TRP A 146 -24.93 9.38 12.82
N HIS A 147 -25.40 9.79 14.00
CA HIS A 147 -25.66 8.92 15.15
C HIS A 147 -27.05 9.22 15.73
N LYS A 148 -27.73 8.21 16.27
CA LYS A 148 -29.09 8.33 16.81
C LYS A 148 -29.12 8.70 18.29
#